data_AF-A0A3P7EFZ2-F1
#
_entry.id   AF-A0A3P7EFZ2-F1
#
_cell.length_a   1.000
_cell.length_b   1.000
_cell.length_c   1.000
_cell.angle_alpha   90.00
_cell.angle_beta   90.00
_cell.angle_gamma   90.00
#
_symmetry.space_group_name_H-M   'P 1'
#
loop_
_entity.id
_entity.type
_entity.pdbx_description
1 polymer ?
#
loop_
_entity_poly.entity_id
_entity_poly.type
_entity_poly.pdbx_seq_one_letter_code
_entity_poly.pdbx_strand_id
1 'polypeptide(L)'
;MLKHISYQTNPKIEQKLWLDEFIKWTNLNTTAESCKVFGVKQFQLSTPISFSGNMLSRCFRQYGRTTSLPLLNEWQKKESDGPIFDNNNVFLAYFLSTPSKYNFSTVFKEMKPFFDFIDSIKVKRSEISGKQFNEPLILTASGIAKLYDLLERILNGTAISVFISLIVSMMVIIFITFNVILSFLAIICIATIVTVTVATVLWIGWTVNVVEATIIVLTIGMSFDYCLHFAVGFRLHKTNDYR
;
A
#
# COMPACT_ATOMS: atom_id res chain seq x y z
N MET A 1 6.07 -1.09 -16.74
CA MET A 1 5.09 -1.33 -17.82
C MET A 1 3.74 -1.57 -17.18
N LEU A 2 2.93 -0.51 -17.06
CA LEU A 2 1.60 -0.55 -16.44
C LEU A 2 0.63 -1.26 -17.39
N LYS A 3 0.37 -2.54 -17.14
CA LYS A 3 -0.66 -3.29 -17.88
C LYS A 3 -2.01 -2.93 -17.25
N HIS A 4 -2.76 -2.08 -17.94
CA HIS A 4 -4.21 -1.94 -17.78
C HIS A 4 -4.82 -3.33 -18.00
N ILE A 5 -5.12 -4.03 -16.91
CA ILE A 5 -5.92 -5.24 -16.97
C ILE A 5 -7.14 -4.99 -16.09
N SER A 6 -8.15 -4.35 -16.67
CA SER A 6 -9.51 -4.44 -16.16
C SER A 6 -10.02 -5.86 -16.47
N TYR A 7 -9.76 -6.81 -15.59
CA TYR A 7 -10.53 -8.05 -15.62
C TYR A 7 -11.87 -7.76 -14.94
N GLN A 8 -12.91 -7.64 -15.75
CA GLN A 8 -14.26 -7.95 -15.29
C GLN A 8 -14.20 -9.36 -14.70
N THR A 9 -14.45 -9.43 -13.40
CA THR A 9 -14.57 -10.66 -12.63
C THR A 9 -15.71 -11.49 -13.22
N ASN A 10 -15.38 -12.46 -14.06
CA ASN A 10 -16.27 -13.57 -14.31
C ASN A 10 -16.08 -14.55 -13.13
N PRO A 11 -17.04 -14.70 -12.21
CA PRO A 11 -16.90 -15.50 -10.99
C PRO A 11 -16.76 -17.02 -11.23
N LYS A 12 -16.56 -17.46 -12.48
CA LYS A 12 -16.49 -18.87 -12.90
C LYS A 12 -15.12 -19.36 -13.32
N ILE A 13 -14.08 -18.52 -13.29
CA ILE A 13 -12.71 -19.00 -13.57
C ILE A 13 -12.14 -19.53 -12.25
N GLU A 14 -12.23 -20.84 -12.02
CA GLU A 14 -11.48 -21.51 -10.96
C GLU A 14 -9.99 -21.17 -11.13
N GLN A 15 -9.44 -20.39 -10.20
CA GLN A 15 -8.01 -20.12 -10.15
C GLN A 15 -7.29 -21.46 -9.94
N LYS A 16 -6.53 -21.88 -10.95
CA LYS A 16 -5.69 -23.08 -10.85
C LYS A 16 -4.38 -22.68 -10.20
N LEU A 17 -4.20 -23.08 -8.94
CA LEU A 17 -2.93 -22.87 -8.24
C LEU A 17 -1.86 -23.78 -8.86
N TRP A 18 -0.63 -23.29 -8.97
CA TRP A 18 0.49 -24.12 -9.44
C TRP A 18 0.68 -25.39 -8.60
N LEU A 19 0.29 -25.33 -7.32
CA LEU A 19 0.35 -26.46 -6.41
C LEU A 19 -0.63 -27.58 -6.82
N ASP A 20 -1.79 -27.22 -7.37
CA ASP A 20 -2.75 -28.21 -7.89
C ASP A 20 -2.21 -28.87 -9.16
N GLU A 21 -1.54 -28.11 -10.02
CA GLU A 21 -0.84 -28.64 -11.20
C GLU A 21 0.34 -29.55 -10.78
N PHE A 22 1.08 -29.17 -9.74
CA PHE A 22 2.14 -29.98 -9.14
C PHE A 22 1.59 -31.31 -8.59
N ILE A 23 0.51 -31.27 -7.80
CA ILE A 23 -0.13 -32.48 -7.27
C ILE A 23 -0.61 -33.39 -8.41
N LYS A 24 -1.25 -32.83 -9.44
CA LYS A 24 -1.65 -33.58 -10.65
C LYS A 24 -0.43 -34.21 -11.35
N TRP A 25 0.66 -33.47 -11.48
CA TRP A 25 1.90 -33.99 -12.05
C TRP A 25 2.51 -35.11 -11.21
N THR A 26 2.49 -35.02 -9.87
CA THR A 26 3.00 -36.11 -9.01
C THR A 26 2.18 -37.39 -9.14
N ASN A 27 0.89 -37.29 -9.45
CA ASN A 27 0.02 -38.44 -9.69
C ASN A 27 0.23 -39.06 -11.08
N LEU A 28 0.51 -38.25 -12.10
CA LEU A 28 0.66 -38.70 -13.49
C LEU A 28 2.08 -39.18 -13.81
N ASN A 29 3.10 -38.59 -13.18
CA ASN A 29 4.48 -38.85 -13.56
C ASN A 29 5.03 -40.11 -12.85
N THR A 30 5.30 -41.14 -13.64
CA THR A 30 5.83 -42.43 -13.18
C THR A 30 7.34 -42.42 -12.91
N THR A 31 8.07 -41.40 -13.40
CA THR A 31 9.54 -41.38 -13.38
C THR A 31 10.16 -41.01 -12.02
N ALA A 32 9.38 -40.48 -11.09
CA ALA A 32 9.84 -40.12 -9.76
C ALA A 32 8.96 -40.79 -8.69
N GLU A 33 9.21 -42.07 -8.44
CA GLU A 33 8.45 -42.87 -7.46
C GLU A 33 8.46 -42.24 -6.06
N SER A 34 9.54 -41.55 -5.71
CA SER A 34 9.62 -40.74 -4.50
C SER A 34 8.62 -39.57 -4.47
N CYS A 35 8.34 -38.91 -5.60
CA CYS A 35 7.42 -37.77 -5.62
C CYS A 35 5.94 -38.15 -5.57
N LYS A 36 5.58 -39.42 -5.79
CA LYS A 36 4.19 -39.89 -5.71
C LYS A 36 3.57 -39.75 -4.32
N VAL A 37 4.41 -39.69 -3.29
CA VAL A 37 3.99 -39.53 -1.89
C VAL A 37 3.19 -38.24 -1.66
N PHE A 38 3.40 -37.21 -2.49
CA PHE A 38 2.68 -35.93 -2.39
C PHE A 38 1.26 -35.95 -3.01
N GLY A 39 0.95 -36.96 -3.83
CA GLY A 39 -0.35 -37.10 -4.48
C GLY A 39 -1.40 -37.83 -3.64
N VAL A 40 -0.97 -38.48 -2.56
CA VAL A 40 -1.85 -39.27 -1.67
C VAL A 40 -2.53 -38.33 -0.69
N LYS A 41 -3.88 -38.32 -0.69
CA LYS A 41 -4.65 -37.59 0.32
C LYS A 41 -4.23 -38.09 1.70
N GLN A 42 -3.87 -37.16 2.58
CA GLN A 42 -3.34 -37.42 3.93
C GLN A 42 -4.22 -38.37 4.77
N PHE A 43 -5.51 -38.47 4.43
CA PHE A 43 -6.48 -39.38 5.05
C PHE A 43 -6.25 -40.88 4.77
N GLN A 44 -5.47 -41.25 3.75
CA GLN A 44 -5.16 -42.65 3.41
C GLN A 44 -3.84 -43.15 4.01
N LEU A 45 -3.12 -42.29 4.74
CA LEU A 45 -1.81 -42.63 5.26
C LEU A 45 -1.85 -42.81 6.78
N SER A 46 -1.59 -44.04 7.21
CA SER A 46 -1.58 -44.47 8.61
C SER A 46 -0.32 -44.04 9.37
N THR A 47 0.68 -43.44 8.71
CA THR A 47 1.89 -42.92 9.33
C THR A 47 2.12 -41.46 8.95
N PRO A 48 2.50 -40.58 9.90
CA PRO A 48 2.85 -39.20 9.58
C PRO A 48 4.11 -39.21 8.70
N ILE A 49 3.99 -38.75 7.45
CA ILE A 49 5.15 -38.62 6.55
C ILE A 49 6.07 -37.57 7.16
N SER A 50 7.25 -38.00 7.62
CA SER A 50 8.35 -37.08 7.86
C SER A 50 8.88 -36.62 6.49
N PHE A 51 8.36 -35.49 6.02
CA PHE A 51 8.83 -34.89 4.77
C PHE A 51 10.26 -34.39 4.97
N SER A 52 11.23 -35.10 4.40
CA SER A 52 12.57 -34.54 4.27
C SER A 52 12.50 -33.32 3.34
N GLY A 53 12.87 -32.13 3.81
CA GLY A 53 12.88 -30.91 2.98
C GLY A 53 13.66 -31.08 1.67
N ASN A 54 14.66 -31.96 1.67
CA ASN A 54 15.44 -32.35 0.49
C ASN A 54 14.64 -33.14 -0.56
N MET A 55 13.62 -33.87 -0.15
CA MET A 55 12.74 -34.61 -1.05
C MET A 55 11.77 -33.67 -1.77
N LEU A 56 11.18 -32.72 -1.02
CA LEU A 56 10.29 -31.70 -1.57
C LEU A 56 11.02 -30.82 -2.60
N SER A 57 12.22 -30.34 -2.26
CA SER A 57 13.02 -29.51 -3.16
C SER A 57 13.39 -30.24 -4.46
N ARG A 58 13.70 -31.55 -4.39
CA ARG A 58 13.93 -32.39 -5.56
C ARG A 58 12.68 -32.53 -6.45
N CYS A 59 11.52 -32.74 -5.84
CA CYS A 59 10.27 -32.87 -6.59
C CYS A 59 9.84 -31.56 -7.25
N PHE A 60 9.95 -30.43 -6.56
CA PHE A 60 9.71 -29.12 -7.17
C PHE A 60 10.66 -28.84 -8.33
N ARG A 61 11.94 -29.22 -8.21
CA ARG A 61 12.91 -29.08 -9.30
C ARG A 61 12.54 -29.92 -10.52
N GLN A 62 12.13 -31.17 -10.30
CA GLN A 62 11.73 -32.06 -11.39
C GLN A 62 10.45 -31.57 -12.08
N TYR A 63 9.51 -31.03 -11.32
CA TYR A 63 8.31 -30.38 -11.84
C TYR A 63 8.65 -29.14 -12.70
N GLY A 64 9.52 -28.27 -12.20
CA GLY A 64 9.97 -27.07 -12.92
C GLY A 64 10.73 -27.35 -14.22
N ARG A 65 11.40 -28.51 -14.32
CA ARG A 65 12.05 -28.96 -15.58
C ARG A 65 11.06 -29.53 -16.59
N THR A 66 9.99 -30.16 -16.10
CA THR A 66 9.00 -30.83 -16.96
C THR A 66 7.96 -29.83 -17.47
N THR A 67 7.66 -28.81 -16.68
CA THR A 67 6.73 -27.74 -17.04
C THR A 67 7.48 -26.73 -17.89
N SER A 68 7.22 -26.70 -19.20
CA SER A 68 7.77 -25.66 -20.07
C SER A 68 7.33 -24.29 -19.57
N LEU A 69 8.29 -23.41 -19.31
CA LEU A 69 8.01 -22.00 -19.12
C LEU A 69 7.25 -21.52 -20.37
N PRO A 70 6.18 -20.73 -20.21
CA PRO A 70 5.47 -20.20 -21.36
C PRO A 70 6.46 -19.48 -22.30
N LEU A 71 6.16 -19.42 -23.61
CA LEU A 71 6.92 -18.58 -24.54
C LEU A 71 6.92 -17.13 -23.99
N LEU A 72 7.95 -16.32 -24.24
CA LEU A 72 8.08 -14.95 -23.68
C LEU A 72 6.78 -14.10 -23.85
N ASN A 73 6.03 -14.34 -24.91
CA ASN A 73 4.77 -13.66 -25.23
C ASN A 73 3.59 -14.13 -24.36
N GLU A 74 3.65 -15.35 -23.84
CA GLU A 74 2.64 -15.98 -22.97
C GLU A 74 2.99 -15.84 -21.48
N TRP A 75 4.24 -15.48 -21.12
CA TRP A 75 4.61 -15.12 -19.74
C TRP A 75 3.76 -13.98 -19.18
N GLN A 76 3.38 -13.04 -20.02
CA GLN A 76 2.51 -11.94 -19.61
C GLN A 76 1.04 -12.35 -19.49
N LYS A 77 0.68 -13.56 -19.91
CA LYS A 77 -0.70 -14.03 -20.07
C LYS A 77 -1.04 -15.15 -19.10
N LYS A 78 -0.07 -16.01 -18.77
CA LYS A 78 -0.19 -17.01 -17.71
C LYS A 78 0.26 -16.38 -16.39
N GLU A 79 -0.63 -16.35 -15.40
CA GLU A 79 -0.29 -16.08 -14.00
C GLU A 79 0.71 -17.15 -13.56
N SER A 80 1.99 -16.85 -13.76
CA SER A 80 3.06 -17.81 -13.56
C SER A 80 3.42 -17.81 -12.10
N ASP A 81 2.73 -18.61 -11.29
CA ASP A 81 3.13 -18.89 -9.92
C ASP A 81 4.12 -20.04 -9.86
N GLY A 82 4.95 -20.08 -8.82
CA GLY A 82 5.82 -21.23 -8.65
C GLY A 82 6.94 -21.11 -7.63
N PRO A 83 7.75 -22.17 -7.56
CA PRO A 83 8.94 -22.24 -6.71
C PRO A 83 10.11 -21.44 -7.31
N ILE A 84 10.87 -20.78 -6.44
CA ILE A 84 12.09 -20.02 -6.73
C ILE A 84 13.28 -20.83 -6.21
N PHE A 85 14.31 -20.96 -7.04
CA PHE A 85 15.52 -21.71 -6.71
C PHE A 85 16.77 -20.81 -6.77
N ASP A 86 17.75 -21.12 -5.93
CA ASP A 86 19.09 -20.53 -6.00
C ASP A 86 19.87 -21.07 -7.22
N ASN A 87 20.97 -20.43 -7.58
CA ASN A 87 21.94 -20.89 -8.56
C ASN A 87 22.43 -22.33 -8.28
N ASN A 88 22.46 -22.73 -7.00
CA ASN A 88 22.81 -24.09 -6.57
C ASN A 88 21.66 -25.11 -6.68
N ASN A 89 20.54 -24.74 -7.32
CA ASN A 89 19.30 -25.53 -7.42
C ASN A 89 18.66 -25.87 -6.06
N VAL A 90 18.94 -25.06 -5.04
CA VAL A 90 18.30 -25.19 -3.72
C VAL A 90 16.99 -24.40 -3.75
N PHE A 91 15.92 -24.98 -3.19
CA PHE A 91 14.64 -24.30 -3.06
C PHE A 91 14.75 -23.13 -2.07
N LEU A 92 14.47 -21.91 -2.52
CA LEU A 92 14.58 -20.69 -1.71
C LEU A 92 13.21 -20.24 -1.19
N ALA A 93 12.24 -20.12 -2.10
CA ALA A 93 10.92 -19.57 -1.80
C ALA A 93 9.90 -20.11 -2.80
N TYR A 94 8.63 -19.82 -2.56
CA TYR A 94 7.58 -19.93 -3.57
C TYR A 94 6.81 -18.62 -3.58
N PHE A 95 6.25 -18.26 -4.72
CA PHE A 95 5.36 -17.11 -4.82
C PHE A 95 4.01 -17.54 -5.39
N LEU A 96 2.96 -16.88 -4.92
CA LEU A 96 1.60 -17.04 -5.41
C LEU A 96 1.08 -15.69 -5.90
N SER A 97 0.42 -15.69 -7.04
CA SER A 97 -0.27 -14.61 -7.69
C SER A 97 -1.74 -15.02 -7.77
N THR A 98 -2.58 -14.29 -7.04
CA THR A 98 -4.03 -14.46 -7.10
C THR A 98 -4.64 -13.17 -7.61
N PRO A 99 -5.56 -13.22 -8.58
CA PRO A 99 -6.28 -12.03 -8.98
C PRO A 99 -7.17 -11.53 -7.83
N SER A 100 -7.17 -10.22 -7.64
CA SER A 100 -7.95 -9.54 -6.61
C SER A 100 -9.43 -9.43 -7.02
N LYS A 101 -10.33 -9.43 -6.03
CA LYS A 101 -11.75 -9.08 -6.22
C LYS A 101 -11.94 -7.59 -6.54
N TYR A 102 -10.99 -6.75 -6.11
CA TYR A 102 -11.09 -5.30 -6.26
C TYR A 102 -10.61 -4.84 -7.63
N ASN A 103 -11.36 -3.93 -8.25
CA ASN A 103 -10.95 -3.32 -9.51
C ASN A 103 -9.74 -2.42 -9.31
N PHE A 104 -8.89 -2.37 -10.33
CA PHE A 104 -7.78 -1.42 -10.33
C PHE A 104 -8.29 0.02 -10.39
N SER A 105 -7.83 0.84 -9.46
CA SER A 105 -8.09 2.28 -9.41
C SER A 105 -6.86 3.04 -8.97
N THR A 106 -6.70 4.26 -9.47
CA THR A 106 -5.67 5.22 -9.04
C THR A 106 -6.17 6.14 -7.93
N VAL A 107 -7.45 6.07 -7.57
CA VAL A 107 -8.07 6.93 -6.55
C VAL A 107 -7.84 6.34 -5.16
N PHE A 108 -7.28 7.13 -4.24
CA PHE A 108 -6.95 6.67 -2.88
C PHE A 108 -8.14 6.02 -2.16
N LYS A 109 -9.33 6.65 -2.23
CA LYS A 109 -10.55 6.15 -1.59
C LYS A 109 -11.00 4.78 -2.12
N GLU A 110 -10.80 4.50 -3.40
CA GLU A 110 -11.17 3.22 -4.02
C GLU A 110 -10.12 2.14 -3.78
N MET A 111 -8.86 2.56 -3.64
CA MET A 111 -7.72 1.68 -3.38
C MET A 111 -7.66 1.25 -1.90
N LYS A 112 -8.09 2.10 -0.97
CA LYS A 112 -8.01 1.87 0.48
C LYS A 112 -8.64 0.54 0.95
N PRO A 113 -9.86 0.14 0.54
CA PRO A 113 -10.44 -1.14 0.95
C PRO A 113 -9.60 -2.37 0.58
N PHE A 114 -8.88 -2.30 -0.55
CA PHE A 114 -7.99 -3.37 -0.97
C PHE A 114 -6.75 -3.46 -0.08
N PHE A 115 -6.12 -2.33 0.25
CA PHE A 115 -4.95 -2.33 1.14
C PHE A 115 -5.33 -2.64 2.60
N ASP A 116 -6.47 -2.14 3.09
CA ASP A 116 -7.04 -2.53 4.39
C ASP A 116 -7.27 -4.06 4.47
N PHE A 117 -7.79 -4.66 3.37
CA PHE A 117 -7.94 -6.11 3.27
C PHE A 117 -6.58 -6.82 3.32
N ILE A 118 -5.60 -6.37 2.53
CA ILE A 118 -4.25 -6.96 2.52
C ILE A 118 -3.61 -6.90 3.92
N ASP A 119 -3.73 -5.77 4.62
CA ASP A 119 -3.20 -5.63 5.97
C ASP A 119 -3.93 -6.53 6.97
N SER A 120 -5.24 -6.71 6.83
CA SER A 120 -5.98 -7.69 7.64
C SER A 120 -5.49 -9.12 7.44
N ILE A 121 -5.08 -9.48 6.20
CA ILE A 121 -4.51 -10.79 5.90
C ILE A 121 -3.11 -10.91 6.48
N LYS A 122 -2.28 -9.87 6.40
CA LYS A 122 -0.95 -9.84 7.03
C LYS A 122 -1.07 -10.08 8.54
N VAL A 123 -1.98 -9.40 9.22
CA VAL A 123 -2.21 -9.55 10.66
C VAL A 123 -2.72 -10.95 11.03
N LYS A 124 -3.74 -11.45 10.32
CA LYS A 124 -4.23 -12.82 10.55
C LYS A 124 -3.14 -13.86 10.30
N ARG A 125 -2.28 -13.62 9.30
CA ARG A 125 -1.23 -14.57 8.94
C ARG A 125 -0.05 -14.52 9.89
N SER A 126 0.35 -13.35 10.40
CA SER A 126 1.40 -13.26 11.41
C SER A 126 1.01 -14.02 12.69
N GLU A 127 -0.27 -14.03 13.04
CA GLU A 127 -0.81 -14.86 14.14
C GLU A 127 -0.70 -16.36 13.87
N ILE A 128 -1.03 -16.80 12.64
CA ILE A 128 -0.99 -18.23 12.25
C ILE A 128 0.45 -18.73 12.04
N SER A 129 1.36 -17.89 11.54
CA SER A 129 2.63 -18.39 10.99
C SER A 129 3.60 -18.89 12.05
N GLY A 130 3.43 -18.56 13.33
CA GLY A 130 4.33 -18.98 14.42
C GLY A 130 5.80 -18.60 14.16
N LYS A 131 6.70 -18.87 15.12
CA LYS A 131 8.14 -18.58 14.95
C LYS A 131 8.83 -19.43 13.87
N GLN A 132 8.14 -20.42 13.29
CA GLN A 132 8.75 -21.43 12.43
C GLN A 132 8.82 -21.03 10.96
N PHE A 133 7.99 -20.09 10.52
CA PHE A 133 8.02 -19.54 9.17
C PHE A 133 8.25 -18.04 9.23
N ASN A 134 9.25 -17.55 8.46
CA ASN A 134 9.42 -16.13 8.23
C ASN A 134 8.13 -15.54 7.66
N GLU A 135 7.81 -14.30 8.06
CA GLU A 135 6.59 -13.61 7.66
C GLU A 135 6.45 -13.63 6.13
N PRO A 136 5.34 -14.14 5.58
CA PRO A 136 5.16 -14.19 4.14
C PRO A 136 5.09 -12.76 3.59
N LEU A 137 5.95 -12.47 2.61
CA LEU A 137 5.96 -11.17 1.97
C LEU A 137 4.75 -11.08 1.02
N ILE A 138 3.71 -10.37 1.45
CA ILE A 138 2.54 -10.09 0.62
C ILE A 138 2.84 -8.85 -0.21
N LEU A 139 3.08 -9.05 -1.51
CA LEU A 139 3.34 -8.00 -2.48
C LEU A 139 2.17 -7.84 -3.44
N THR A 140 1.90 -6.60 -3.81
CA THR A 140 1.04 -6.25 -4.94
C THR A 140 1.91 -5.71 -6.07
N ALA A 141 1.32 -5.35 -7.21
CA ALA A 141 2.07 -4.70 -8.28
C ALA A 141 2.80 -3.45 -7.74
N SER A 142 4.12 -3.38 -7.97
CA SER A 142 5.02 -2.42 -7.31
C SER A 142 4.61 -0.96 -7.53
N GLY A 143 4.08 -0.63 -8.70
CA GLY A 143 3.58 0.71 -9.01
C GLY A 143 2.38 1.13 -8.15
N ILE A 144 1.46 0.19 -7.87
CA ILE A 144 0.23 0.44 -7.11
C ILE A 144 0.55 0.59 -5.62
N ALA A 145 1.38 -0.32 -5.10
CA ALA A 145 1.85 -0.25 -3.71
C ALA A 145 2.57 1.07 -3.44
N LYS A 146 3.47 1.48 -4.35
CA LYS A 146 4.20 2.74 -4.23
C LYS A 146 3.27 3.95 -4.30
N LEU A 147 2.26 3.92 -5.17
CA LEU A 147 1.27 4.98 -5.27
C LEU A 147 0.43 5.10 -3.99
N TYR A 148 -0.04 3.98 -3.43
CA TYR A 148 -0.79 3.95 -2.18
C TYR A 148 0.02 4.51 -1.01
N ASP A 149 1.24 4.01 -0.80
CA ASP A 149 2.13 4.48 0.26
C ASP A 149 2.43 5.98 0.12
N LEU A 150 2.63 6.46 -1.11
CA LEU A 150 2.83 7.88 -1.38
C LEU A 150 1.59 8.72 -1.04
N LEU A 151 0.40 8.31 -1.49
CA LEU A 151 -0.86 9.02 -1.22
C LEU A 151 -1.18 9.04 0.27
N GLU A 152 -1.03 7.91 0.98
CA GLU A 152 -1.26 7.80 2.42
C GLU A 152 -0.33 8.72 3.20
N ARG A 153 0.98 8.70 2.88
CA ARG A 153 1.97 9.56 3.52
C ARG A 153 1.71 11.04 3.26
N ILE A 154 1.33 11.42 2.05
CA ILE A 154 1.05 12.82 1.71
C ILE A 154 -0.23 13.28 2.42
N LEU A 155 -1.31 12.50 2.41
CA LEU A 155 -2.57 12.88 3.07
C LEU A 155 -2.39 13.04 4.58
N ASN A 156 -1.80 12.05 5.25
CA ASN A 156 -1.55 12.14 6.70
C ASN A 156 -0.49 13.20 7.04
N GLY A 157 0.59 13.26 6.25
CA GLY A 157 1.67 14.22 6.45
C GLY A 157 1.24 15.68 6.25
N THR A 158 0.40 15.96 5.26
CA THR A 158 -0.14 17.31 5.02
C THR A 158 -1.10 17.73 6.11
N ALA A 159 -2.00 16.84 6.56
CA ALA A 159 -2.91 17.14 7.66
C ALA A 159 -2.16 17.48 8.97
N ILE A 160 -1.15 16.67 9.33
CA ILE A 160 -0.32 16.92 10.52
C ILE A 160 0.53 18.19 10.33
N SER A 161 1.13 18.39 9.16
CA SER A 161 1.94 19.57 8.85
C SER A 161 1.13 20.87 8.94
N VAL A 162 -0.08 20.90 8.38
CA VAL A 162 -1.00 22.03 8.48
C VAL A 162 -1.40 22.29 9.92
N PHE A 163 -1.66 21.24 10.70
CA PHE A 163 -2.00 21.38 12.11
C PHE A 163 -0.85 21.97 12.94
N ILE A 164 0.38 21.48 12.74
CA ILE A 164 1.57 22.01 13.42
C ILE A 164 1.83 23.45 12.98
N SER A 165 1.71 23.78 11.69
CA SER A 165 1.94 25.14 11.19
C SER A 165 0.92 26.13 11.77
N LEU A 166 -0.34 25.71 11.97
CA LEU A 166 -1.36 26.48 12.68
C LEU A 166 -1.00 26.74 14.14
N ILE A 167 -0.43 25.76 14.86
CA ILE A 167 0.00 25.95 16.25
C ILE A 167 1.21 26.88 16.33
N VAL A 168 2.20 26.71 15.46
CA VAL A 168 3.43 27.52 15.49
C VAL A 168 3.12 28.98 15.15
N SER A 169 2.35 29.22 14.09
CA SER A 169 1.93 30.57 13.68
C SER A 169 1.11 31.28 14.77
N MET A 170 0.19 30.57 15.41
CA MET A 170 -0.55 31.02 16.59
C MET A 170 0.40 31.51 17.70
N MET A 171 1.41 30.72 18.05
CA MET A 171 2.40 31.10 19.07
C MET A 171 3.21 32.34 18.67
N VAL A 172 3.62 32.43 17.40
CA VAL A 172 4.37 33.58 16.88
C VAL A 172 3.54 34.86 16.96
N ILE A 173 2.25 34.82 16.59
CA ILE A 173 1.37 35.99 16.63
C ILE A 173 1.15 36.46 18.07
N ILE A 174 0.96 35.53 19.02
CA ILE A 174 0.83 35.85 20.45
C ILE A 174 2.10 36.57 20.93
N PHE A 175 3.27 36.03 20.61
CA PHE A 175 4.57 36.56 21.05
C PHE A 175 4.89 37.92 20.43
N ILE A 176 4.63 38.11 19.14
CA ILE A 176 4.91 39.39 18.47
C ILE A 176 3.95 40.47 18.96
N THR A 177 2.68 40.16 19.15
CA THR A 177 1.69 41.21 19.36
C THR A 177 1.64 41.67 20.82
N PHE A 178 1.91 40.78 21.79
CA PHE A 178 1.68 41.00 23.23
C PHE A 178 0.28 41.56 23.58
N ASN A 179 -0.64 41.55 22.62
CA ASN A 179 -2.01 42.01 22.77
C ASN A 179 -2.93 40.83 22.47
N VAL A 180 -3.52 40.29 23.54
CA VAL A 180 -4.39 39.11 23.50
C VAL A 180 -5.56 39.29 22.54
N ILE A 181 -6.12 40.50 22.45
CA ILE A 181 -7.28 40.79 21.59
C ILE A 181 -6.89 40.70 20.11
N LEU A 182 -5.80 41.35 19.72
CA LEU A 182 -5.37 41.34 18.32
C LEU A 182 -4.90 39.94 17.90
N SER A 183 -4.25 39.22 18.81
CA SER A 183 -3.90 37.82 18.58
C SER A 183 -5.15 36.96 18.37
N PHE A 184 -6.16 37.06 19.24
CA PHE A 184 -7.41 36.31 19.11
C PHE A 184 -8.15 36.60 17.80
N LEU A 185 -8.20 37.86 17.37
CA LEU A 185 -8.77 38.23 16.07
C LEU A 185 -7.98 37.65 14.90
N ALA A 186 -6.66 37.68 14.95
CA ALA A 186 -5.81 37.08 13.90
C ALA A 186 -6.03 35.56 13.82
N ILE A 187 -6.17 34.89 14.96
CA ILE A 187 -6.44 33.45 15.05
C ILE A 187 -7.77 33.09 14.41
N ILE A 188 -8.84 33.82 14.75
CA ILE A 188 -10.17 33.62 14.15
C ILE A 188 -10.11 33.86 12.63
N CYS A 189 -9.40 34.90 12.19
CA CYS A 189 -9.22 35.21 10.78
C CYS A 189 -8.57 34.04 10.04
N ILE A 190 -7.44 33.55 10.55
CA ILE A 190 -6.72 32.39 9.99
C ILE A 190 -7.61 31.16 9.96
N ALA A 191 -8.27 30.82 11.08
CA ALA A 191 -9.13 29.65 11.16
C ALA A 191 -10.30 29.73 10.15
N THR A 192 -10.85 30.92 9.96
CA THR A 192 -11.90 31.18 8.97
C THR A 192 -11.37 31.00 7.56
N ILE A 193 -10.19 31.55 7.23
CA ILE A 193 -9.57 31.39 5.90
C ILE A 193 -9.26 29.93 5.61
N VAL A 194 -8.71 29.19 6.57
CA VAL A 194 -8.43 27.74 6.43
C VAL A 194 -9.73 26.98 6.20
N THR A 195 -10.78 27.27 6.96
CA THR A 195 -12.07 26.58 6.82
C THR A 195 -12.73 26.90 5.47
N VAL A 196 -12.72 28.16 5.03
CA VAL A 196 -13.29 28.60 3.75
C VAL A 196 -12.52 28.03 2.57
N THR A 197 -11.19 27.96 2.64
CA THR A 197 -10.38 27.37 1.55
C THR A 197 -10.66 25.88 1.39
N VAL A 198 -10.68 25.12 2.49
CA VAL A 198 -11.05 23.70 2.47
C VAL A 198 -12.49 23.50 2.00
N ALA A 199 -13.44 24.30 2.49
CA ALA A 199 -14.84 24.22 2.07
C ALA A 199 -15.01 24.51 0.57
N THR A 200 -14.28 25.49 0.03
CA THR A 200 -14.33 25.84 -1.40
C THR A 200 -13.79 24.69 -2.26
N VAL A 201 -12.67 24.07 -1.86
CA VAL A 201 -12.09 22.91 -2.57
C VAL A 201 -13.08 21.74 -2.57
N LEU A 202 -13.71 21.45 -1.44
CA LEU A 202 -14.72 20.40 -1.33
C LEU A 202 -15.99 20.72 -2.14
N TRP A 203 -16.42 21.99 -2.18
CA TRP A 203 -17.61 22.42 -2.91
C TRP A 203 -17.47 22.28 -4.43
N ILE A 204 -16.28 22.57 -4.97
CA ILE A 204 -16.01 22.42 -6.41
C ILE A 204 -15.94 20.93 -6.80
N GLY A 205 -15.97 20.01 -5.83
CA GLY A 205 -15.91 18.57 -6.06
C GLY A 205 -14.50 18.09 -6.43
N TRP A 206 -13.48 18.88 -6.11
CA TRP A 206 -12.09 18.49 -6.37
C TRP A 206 -11.68 17.37 -5.43
N THR A 207 -11.19 16.27 -6.01
CA THR A 207 -10.53 15.23 -5.23
C THR A 207 -9.22 15.78 -4.71
N VAL A 208 -9.02 15.78 -3.40
CA VAL A 208 -7.77 16.24 -2.79
C VAL A 208 -6.64 15.26 -3.16
N ASN A 209 -5.92 15.56 -4.24
CA ASN A 209 -4.69 14.86 -4.58
C ASN A 209 -3.49 15.71 -4.12
N VAL A 210 -2.31 15.28 -4.53
CA VAL A 210 -1.04 15.90 -4.13
C VAL A 210 -0.98 17.39 -4.51
N VAL A 211 -1.52 17.76 -5.68
CA VAL A 211 -1.49 19.15 -6.17
C VAL A 211 -2.47 20.04 -5.39
N GLU A 212 -3.67 19.54 -5.11
CA GLU A 212 -4.66 20.29 -4.34
C GLU A 212 -4.20 20.43 -2.89
N ALA A 213 -3.59 19.40 -2.31
CA ALA A 213 -3.01 19.46 -0.97
C ALA A 213 -1.87 20.49 -0.87
N THR A 214 -0.97 20.57 -1.88
CA THR A 214 0.08 21.60 -1.89
C THR A 214 -0.50 22.99 -2.06
N ILE A 215 -1.53 23.18 -2.90
CA ILE A 215 -2.24 24.45 -3.03
C ILE A 215 -2.85 24.87 -1.68
N ILE A 216 -3.54 23.97 -0.98
CA ILE A 216 -4.13 24.26 0.34
C ILE A 216 -3.04 24.70 1.33
N VAL A 217 -1.92 23.97 1.42
CA VAL A 217 -0.80 24.31 2.30
C VAL A 217 -0.22 25.69 1.94
N LEU A 218 -0.02 25.98 0.65
CA LEU A 218 0.49 27.27 0.19
C LEU A 218 -0.48 28.41 0.53
N THR A 219 -1.78 28.23 0.29
CA THR A 219 -2.80 29.25 0.64
C THR A 219 -2.83 29.52 2.14
N ILE A 220 -2.71 28.49 2.97
CA ILE A 220 -2.62 28.63 4.42
C ILE A 220 -1.36 29.40 4.80
N GLY A 221 -0.20 29.04 4.23
CA GLY A 221 1.07 29.77 4.40
C GLY A 221 0.99 31.25 4.05
N MET A 222 0.41 31.57 2.89
CA MET A 222 0.21 32.95 2.43
C MET A 222 -0.73 33.72 3.36
N SER A 223 -1.79 33.07 3.85
CA SER A 223 -2.74 33.71 4.77
C SER A 223 -2.08 34.11 6.09
N PHE A 224 -1.16 33.29 6.61
CA PHE A 224 -0.38 33.62 7.78
C PHE A 224 0.52 34.84 7.58
N ASP A 225 1.22 34.89 6.44
CA ASP A 225 2.10 36.01 6.10
C ASP A 225 1.34 37.34 6.09
N TYR A 226 0.20 37.38 5.40
CA TYR A 226 -0.66 38.55 5.39
C TYR A 226 -1.15 38.94 6.79
N CYS A 227 -1.63 37.98 7.58
CA CYS A 227 -2.11 38.25 8.95
C CYS A 227 -1.00 38.82 9.84
N LEU A 228 0.23 38.31 9.72
CA LEU A 228 1.38 38.78 10.49
C LEU A 228 1.76 40.20 10.08
N HIS A 229 1.86 40.50 8.79
CA HIS A 229 2.16 41.85 8.32
C HIS A 229 1.12 42.88 8.76
N PHE A 230 -0.16 42.53 8.71
CA PHE A 230 -1.22 43.39 9.25
C PHE A 230 -1.10 43.58 10.77
N ALA A 231 -0.84 42.51 11.53
CA ALA A 231 -0.68 42.59 12.98
C ALA A 231 0.52 43.44 13.39
N VAL A 232 1.67 43.27 12.72
CA VAL A 232 2.89 44.06 12.94
C VAL A 232 2.66 45.51 12.54
N GLY A 233 2.06 45.77 11.37
CA GLY A 233 1.74 47.13 10.92
C GLY A 233 0.82 47.86 11.91
N PHE A 234 -0.22 47.19 12.39
CA PHE A 234 -1.12 47.74 13.41
C PHE A 234 -0.42 48.00 14.75
N ARG A 235 0.47 47.09 15.18
CA ARG A 235 1.27 47.27 16.39
C ARG A 235 2.24 48.45 16.26
N LEU A 236 2.97 48.56 15.15
CA LEU A 236 3.91 49.66 14.90
C LEU A 236 3.19 51.01 14.90
N HIS A 237 2.02 51.09 14.26
CA HIS A 237 1.19 52.29 14.30
C HIS A 237 0.77 52.66 15.73
N LYS A 238 0.35 51.68 16.52
CA LYS A 238 -0.09 51.91 17.91
C LYS A 238 1.03 52.36 18.84
N THR A 239 2.27 51.91 18.61
CA THR A 239 3.43 52.27 19.45
C THR A 239 4.03 53.64 19.07
N ASN A 240 3.55 54.31 18.01
CA ASN A 240 4.10 55.59 17.52
C ASN A 240 5.62 55.57 17.24
N ASP A 241 6.22 54.40 17.01
CA ASP A 241 7.65 54.24 16.70
C ASP A 241 7.96 54.61 15.22
N TYR A 242 7.42 55.73 14.73
CA TYR A 242 7.80 56.33 13.46
C TYR A 242 8.95 57.32 13.64
N ARG A 243 10.07 56.84 14.20
CA ARG A 243 11.31 57.60 14.31
C ARG A 243 12.51 56.71 14.01
#